data_AF-A0A7W4HQD4-F1
#
_entry.id   AF-A0A7W4HQD4-F1
#
_cell.length_a   1.000
_cell.length_b   1.000
_cell.length_c   1.000
_cell.angle_alpha   90.00
_cell.angle_beta   90.00
_cell.angle_gamma   90.00
#
_symmetry.space_group_name_H-M   'P 1'
#
loop_
_entity.id
_entity.type
_entity.pdbx_description
1 polymer ?
#
loop_
_entity_poly.entity_id
_entity_poly.type
_entity_poly.pdbx_seq_one_letter_code
_entity_poly.pdbx_strand_id
1 'polypeptide(L)'
;MSTSFGRTVQAVLHTYEERAHHRHLAAQADLATASEQARAALTSQALGNTLALVQQAAACTKAAPAGTGYYAQIVAAYASGAARRVADL
;
A
#
# COMPACT_ATOMS: atom_id res chain seq x y z
N MET A 1 -26.94 -10.42 50.39
CA MET A 1 -27.26 -11.12 49.12
C MET A 1 -27.09 -10.19 47.90
N SER A 2 -25.89 -9.61 47.68
CA SER A 2 -25.66 -8.61 46.61
C SER A 2 -24.41 -8.91 45.76
N THR A 3 -23.93 -10.16 45.77
CA THR A 3 -22.65 -10.56 45.13
C THR A 3 -22.84 -11.31 43.82
N SER A 4 -23.99 -11.95 43.58
CA SER A 4 -24.22 -12.72 42.35
C SER A 4 -24.51 -11.80 41.15
N PHE A 5 -25.49 -10.91 41.29
CA PHE A 5 -25.90 -9.99 40.23
C PHE A 5 -24.77 -9.04 39.79
N GLY A 6 -24.01 -8.47 40.74
CA GLY A 6 -22.87 -7.61 40.44
C GLY A 6 -21.75 -8.34 39.67
N ARG A 7 -21.50 -9.62 39.97
CA ARG A 7 -20.55 -10.45 39.22
C ARG A 7 -21.03 -10.74 37.79
N THR A 8 -22.33 -10.97 37.61
CA THR A 8 -22.90 -11.18 36.26
C THR A 8 -22.79 -9.91 35.42
N VAL A 9 -23.10 -8.74 35.97
CA VAL A 9 -22.94 -7.45 35.26
C VAL A 9 -21.47 -7.20 34.92
N GLN A 10 -20.55 -7.43 35.86
CA GLN A 10 -19.11 -7.31 35.63
C GLN A 10 -18.63 -8.23 34.49
N ALA A 11 -19.07 -9.49 34.49
CA ALA A 11 -18.72 -10.45 33.44
C ALA A 11 -19.25 -10.01 32.07
N VAL A 12 -20.49 -9.53 32.02
CA VAL A 12 -21.10 -9.01 30.78
C VAL A 12 -20.32 -7.80 30.27
N LEU A 13 -20.00 -6.83 31.12
CA LEU A 13 -19.21 -5.66 30.76
C LEU A 13 -17.83 -6.05 30.20
N HIS A 14 -17.13 -6.96 30.88
CA HIS A 14 -15.84 -7.48 30.41
C HIS A 14 -15.96 -8.10 29.01
N THR A 15 -16.99 -8.90 28.76
CA THR A 15 -17.20 -9.48 27.41
C THR A 15 -17.51 -8.42 26.35
N TYR A 16 -18.15 -7.31 26.71
CA TYR A 16 -18.37 -6.20 25.79
C TYR A 16 -17.06 -5.46 25.47
N GLU A 17 -16.22 -5.23 26.47
CA GLU A 17 -14.90 -4.62 26.32
C GLU A 17 -13.99 -5.49 25.44
N GLU A 18 -13.94 -6.81 25.69
CA GLU A 18 -13.22 -7.76 24.84
C GLU A 18 -13.71 -7.72 23.39
N ARG A 19 -15.02 -7.76 23.17
CA ARG A 19 -15.60 -7.68 21.82
C ARG A 19 -15.33 -6.33 21.14
N ALA A 20 -15.30 -5.24 21.90
CA ALA A 20 -14.93 -3.93 21.36
C ALA A 20 -13.45 -3.89 20.96
N HIS A 21 -12.58 -4.43 21.80
CA HIS A 21 -11.15 -4.56 21.53
C HIS A 21 -10.88 -5.44 20.30
N HIS A 22 -11.50 -6.61 20.21
CA HIS A 22 -11.38 -7.49 19.05
C HIS A 22 -11.86 -6.82 17.75
N ARG A 23 -12.98 -6.09 17.80
CA ARG A 23 -13.47 -5.33 16.62
C ARG A 23 -12.50 -4.23 16.22
N HIS A 24 -11.89 -3.55 17.19
CA HIS A 24 -10.89 -2.53 16.93
C HIS A 24 -9.64 -3.12 16.25
N LEU A 25 -9.14 -4.25 16.75
CA LEU A 25 -8.01 -4.96 16.15
C LEU A 25 -8.34 -5.48 14.74
N ALA A 26 -9.54 -6.04 14.54
CA ALA A 26 -9.99 -6.48 13.22
C ALA A 26 -10.02 -5.30 12.22
N ALA A 27 -10.58 -4.16 12.63
CA ALA A 27 -10.61 -2.96 11.78
C ALA A 27 -9.21 -2.44 11.44
N GLN A 28 -8.25 -2.51 12.37
CA GLN A 28 -6.86 -2.16 12.10
C GLN A 28 -6.20 -3.15 11.12
N ALA A 29 -6.47 -4.45 11.27
CA ALA A 29 -5.96 -5.48 10.37
C ALA A 29 -6.53 -5.31 8.94
N ASP A 30 -7.83 -5.00 8.82
CA ASP A 30 -8.47 -4.71 7.54
C ASP A 30 -7.87 -3.47 6.87
N LEU A 31 -7.62 -2.40 7.65
CA LEU A 31 -6.95 -1.20 7.16
C LEU A 31 -5.54 -1.50 6.65
N ALA A 32 -4.74 -2.24 7.43
CA ALA A 32 -3.39 -2.62 7.04
C ALA A 32 -3.38 -3.48 5.77
N THR A 33 -4.32 -4.42 5.67
CA THR A 33 -4.49 -5.28 4.49
C THR A 33 -4.87 -4.45 3.26
N ALA A 34 -5.83 -3.53 3.39
CA ALA A 34 -6.25 -2.65 2.30
C ALA A 34 -5.11 -1.73 1.85
N SER A 35 -4.34 -1.19 2.79
CA SER A 35 -3.15 -0.37 2.49
C SER A 35 -2.10 -1.16 1.72
N GLU A 36 -1.83 -2.40 2.12
CA GLU A 36 -0.84 -3.24 1.43
C GLU A 36 -1.32 -3.68 0.04
N GLN A 37 -2.61 -3.97 -0.12
CA GLN A 37 -3.20 -4.23 -1.42
C GLN A 37 -3.09 -3.01 -2.36
N ALA A 38 -3.34 -1.81 -1.85
CA ALA A 38 -3.17 -0.57 -2.60
C ALA A 38 -1.70 -0.37 -3.01
N ARG A 39 -0.76 -0.57 -2.08
CA ARG A 39 0.68 -0.50 -2.35
C ARG A 39 1.10 -1.50 -3.42
N ALA A 40 0.64 -2.74 -3.34
CA ALA A 40 0.93 -3.78 -4.33
C ALA A 40 0.36 -3.44 -5.72
N ALA A 41 -0.88 -2.96 -5.79
CA ALA A 41 -1.51 -2.55 -7.04
C ALA A 41 -0.77 -1.39 -7.71
N LEU A 42 -0.41 -0.36 -6.93
CA LEU A 42 0.33 0.80 -7.42
C LEU A 42 1.77 0.45 -7.82
N THR A 43 2.41 -0.47 -7.11
CA THR A 43 3.72 -1.03 -7.49
C THR A 43 3.63 -1.72 -8.85
N SER A 44 2.64 -2.59 -9.04
CA SER A 44 2.42 -3.30 -10.32
C SER A 44 2.22 -2.32 -11.47
N GLN A 45 1.40 -1.28 -11.26
CA GLN A 45 1.16 -0.24 -12.26
C GLN A 45 2.45 0.56 -12.58
N ALA A 46 3.23 0.93 -11.56
CA ALA A 46 4.49 1.65 -11.73
C ALA A 46 5.51 0.83 -12.55
N LEU A 47 5.59 -0.48 -12.29
CA LEU A 47 6.44 -1.40 -13.06
C LEU A 47 5.98 -1.49 -14.52
N GLY A 48 4.67 -1.65 -14.76
CA GLY A 48 4.10 -1.68 -16.11
C GLY A 48 4.41 -0.41 -16.91
N ASN A 49 4.22 0.76 -16.29
CA ASN A 49 4.53 2.04 -16.92
C ASN A 49 6.03 2.22 -17.17
N THR A 50 6.88 1.78 -16.24
CA THR A 50 8.35 1.82 -16.42
C THR A 50 8.76 0.96 -17.61
N LEU A 51 8.18 -0.23 -17.77
CA LEU A 51 8.45 -1.10 -18.92
C LEU A 51 8.02 -0.43 -20.24
N ALA A 52 6.84 0.19 -20.28
CA ALA A 52 6.38 0.92 -21.45
C ALA A 52 7.33 2.07 -21.83
N LEU A 53 7.81 2.83 -20.84
CA LEU A 53 8.79 3.90 -21.06
C LEU A 53 10.14 3.37 -21.54
N VAL A 54 10.61 2.22 -21.03
CA VAL A 54 11.84 1.56 -21.53
C VAL A 54 11.69 1.17 -23.00
N GLN A 55 10.56 0.57 -23.37
CA GLN A 55 10.29 0.19 -24.76
C GLN A 55 10.23 1.41 -25.68
N GLN A 56 9.59 2.49 -25.23
CA GLN A 56 9.57 3.76 -25.96
C GLN A 56 10.97 4.36 -26.09
N ALA A 57 11.76 4.40 -25.01
CA ALA A 57 13.14 4.89 -25.02
C ALA A 57 14.03 4.10 -25.99
N ALA A 58 13.83 2.77 -26.08
CA ALA A 58 14.53 1.93 -27.05
C ALA A 58 14.15 2.27 -28.49
N ALA A 59 12.87 2.55 -28.77
CA ALA A 59 12.43 3.02 -30.09
C ALA A 59 13.02 4.40 -30.44
N CYS A 60 13.00 5.35 -29.50
CA CYS A 60 13.58 6.67 -29.68
C CYS A 60 15.10 6.61 -29.89
N THR A 61 15.80 5.72 -29.19
CA THR A 61 17.25 5.49 -29.38
C THR A 61 17.58 5.02 -30.79
N LYS A 62 16.74 4.17 -31.39
CA LYS A 62 16.92 3.72 -32.79
C LYS A 62 16.76 4.88 -33.79
N ALA A 63 15.83 5.80 -33.52
CA ALA A 63 15.58 6.95 -34.39
C ALA A 63 16.60 8.09 -34.19
N ALA A 64 17.05 8.31 -32.96
CA ALA A 64 17.98 9.37 -32.58
C ALA A 64 19.01 8.87 -31.54
N PRO A 65 20.10 8.22 -31.97
CA PRO A 65 21.07 7.61 -31.05
C PRO A 65 21.79 8.61 -30.13
N ALA A 66 21.99 9.86 -30.57
CA ALA A 66 22.58 10.90 -29.73
C ALA A 66 21.75 11.21 -28.47
N GLY A 67 20.45 10.89 -28.48
CA GLY A 67 19.53 11.11 -27.36
C GLY A 67 19.51 10.01 -26.31
N THR A 68 20.25 8.91 -26.46
CA THR A 68 20.18 7.73 -25.55
C THR A 68 20.32 8.10 -24.09
N GLY A 69 21.30 8.94 -23.74
CA GLY A 69 21.50 9.37 -22.35
C GLY A 69 20.30 10.12 -21.78
N TYR A 70 19.66 10.96 -22.59
CA TYR A 70 18.47 11.72 -22.20
C TYR A 70 17.25 10.82 -22.00
N TYR A 71 17.00 9.87 -22.91
CA TYR A 71 15.89 8.93 -22.76
C TYR A 71 16.04 8.04 -21.52
N ALA A 72 17.27 7.59 -21.22
CA ALA A 72 17.56 6.81 -20.02
C ALA A 72 17.28 7.61 -18.72
N GLN A 73 17.62 8.90 -18.70
CA GLN A 73 17.33 9.77 -17.55
C GLN A 73 15.82 9.95 -17.32
N ILE A 74 15.02 10.08 -18.37
CA ILE A 74 13.56 10.16 -18.25
C ILE A 74 13.00 8.90 -17.59
N VAL A 75 13.41 7.72 -18.05
CA VAL A 75 12.98 6.44 -17.48
C VAL A 75 13.36 6.35 -16.00
N ALA A 76 14.61 6.70 -15.67
CA ALA A 76 15.10 6.65 -14.29
C ALA A 76 14.37 7.64 -13.36
N ALA A 77 14.09 8.86 -13.84
CA ALA A 77 13.33 9.86 -13.10
C ALA A 77 11.90 9.40 -12.84
N TYR A 78 11.24 8.79 -13.83
CA TYR A 78 9.92 8.21 -13.64
C TYR A 78 9.94 7.09 -12.60
N ALA A 79 10.82 6.10 -12.75
CA ALA A 79 10.88 4.93 -11.88
C ALA A 79 11.15 5.32 -10.42
N SER A 80 12.12 6.21 -10.19
CA SER A 80 12.44 6.71 -8.84
C SER A 80 11.30 7.53 -8.23
N GLY A 81 10.65 8.40 -9.01
CA GLY A 81 9.50 9.17 -8.55
C GLY A 81 8.28 8.31 -8.24
N ALA A 82 8.02 7.28 -9.05
CA ALA A 82 6.95 6.32 -8.82
C ALA A 82 7.22 5.47 -7.56
N ALA A 83 8.44 4.96 -7.40
CA ALA A 83 8.83 4.21 -6.20
C ALA A 83 8.66 5.03 -4.92
N ARG A 84 9.05 6.31 -4.93
CA ARG A 84 8.87 7.20 -3.77
C ARG A 84 7.40 7.40 -3.42
N ARG A 85 6.54 7.67 -4.40
CA ARG A 85 5.09 7.82 -4.16
C ARG A 85 4.44 6.57 -3.60
N VAL A 86 4.90 5.39 -3.99
CA VAL A 86 4.41 4.11 -3.44
C VAL A 86 4.91 3.90 -2.00
N ALA A 87 6.12 4.35 -1.68
CA ALA A 87 6.68 4.28 -0.33
C ALA A 87 6.03 5.27 0.65
N ASP A 88 5.52 6.40 0.14
CA ASP A 88 4.86 7.44 0.93
C ASP A 88 3.37 7.15 1.23
N LEU A 89 2.83 6.01 0.76
CA LEU A 89 1.50 5.50 1.13
C LEU A 89 1.51 4.91 2.55
#